data_AF-A0A9X2MQT2-F1
#
_entry.id   AF-A0A9X2MQT2-F1
#
_cell.length_a   1.000
_cell.length_b   1.000
_cell.length_c   1.000
_cell.angle_alpha   90.00
_cell.angle_beta   90.00
_cell.angle_gamma   90.00
#
_symmetry.space_group_name_H-M   'P 1'
#
loop_
_entity.id
_entity.type
_entity.pdbx_description
1 polymer ?
#
loop_
_entity_poly.entity_id
_entity_poly.type
_entity_poly.pdbx_seq_one_letter_code
_entity_poly.pdbx_strand_id
1 'polypeptide(L)'
;MRMFARKMISAYGATAAMAFFMAYTMSDGYGAGSGLLAVVGITALTASPVVFLYGSVISVFFELATKRIPNRPVGLVISGLGHAGFGALFASAVNLTPFFNLAFAATALAYFLIDLLQQLTEGGPHWGKVIAALLAWPIAAAAVVILTY
;
A
#
# COMPACT_ATOMS: atom_id res chain seq x y z
N MET A 1 17.44 -6.18 6.98
CA MET A 1 16.81 -4.86 7.13
C MET A 1 16.08 -4.81 8.47
N ARG A 2 16.19 -3.70 9.21
CA ARG A 2 15.40 -3.53 10.44
C ARG A 2 13.90 -3.52 10.05
N MET A 3 13.06 -4.23 10.81
CA MET A 3 11.61 -4.36 10.59
C MET A 3 10.95 -3.03 10.20
N PHE A 4 11.33 -1.94 10.87
CA PHE A 4 10.84 -0.59 10.59
C PHE A 4 11.07 -0.14 9.14
N ALA A 5 12.29 -0.27 8.60
CA ALA A 5 12.60 0.17 7.24
C ALA A 5 11.81 -0.64 6.18
N ARG A 6 11.54 -1.92 6.46
CA ARG A 6 10.68 -2.76 5.60
C ARG A 6 9.27 -2.23 5.51
N LYS A 7 8.66 -1.96 6.67
CA LYS A 7 7.30 -1.41 6.77
C LYS A 7 7.21 -0.05 6.09
N MET A 8 8.23 0.79 6.22
CA MET A 8 8.33 2.10 5.55
C MET A 8 8.34 1.99 4.03
N ILE A 9 9.11 1.07 3.46
CA ILE A 9 9.17 0.84 2.01
C ILE A 9 7.85 0.27 1.50
N SER A 10 7.25 -0.65 2.25
CA SER A 10 5.90 -1.17 1.94
C SER A 10 4.85 -0.08 1.97
N ALA A 11 4.95 0.84 2.94
CA ALA A 11 4.04 1.97 3.07
C ALA A 11 4.15 2.91 1.88
N TYR A 12 5.37 3.26 1.49
CA TYR A 12 5.65 4.09 0.33
C TYR A 12 5.04 3.48 -0.95
N GLY A 13 5.30 2.20 -1.22
CA GLY A 13 4.74 1.52 -2.38
C GLY A 13 3.21 1.47 -2.35
N ALA A 14 2.60 0.97 -1.27
CA ALA A 14 1.14 0.88 -1.21
C ALA A 14 0.44 2.25 -1.37
N THR A 15 1.01 3.30 -0.77
CA THR A 15 0.49 4.67 -0.86
C THR A 15 0.57 5.20 -2.30
N ALA A 16 1.69 4.98 -2.98
CA ALA A 16 1.84 5.34 -4.38
C ALA A 16 0.80 4.63 -5.26
N ALA A 17 0.52 3.35 -5.02
CA ALA A 17 -0.41 2.56 -5.83
C ALA A 17 -1.83 3.10 -5.71
N MET A 18 -2.23 3.44 -4.49
CA MET A 18 -3.50 4.08 -4.22
C MET A 18 -3.61 5.46 -4.88
N ALA A 19 -2.55 6.28 -4.81
CA ALA A 19 -2.52 7.60 -5.44
C ALA A 19 -2.71 7.50 -6.96
N PHE A 20 -2.01 6.58 -7.63
CA PHE A 20 -2.17 6.38 -9.09
C PHE A 20 -3.53 5.79 -9.46
N PHE A 21 -4.07 4.86 -8.66
CA PHE A 21 -5.41 4.32 -8.90
C PHE A 21 -6.49 5.42 -8.80
N MET A 22 -6.42 6.27 -7.77
CA MET A 22 -7.34 7.40 -7.61
C MET A 22 -7.17 8.43 -8.73
N ALA A 23 -5.93 8.72 -9.10
CA ALA A 23 -5.61 9.61 -10.22
C ALA A 23 -6.23 9.11 -11.53
N TYR A 24 -6.11 7.81 -11.84
CA TYR A 24 -6.70 7.17 -13.03
C TYR A 24 -8.23 7.18 -12.99
N THR A 25 -8.84 6.77 -11.88
CA THR A 25 -10.31 6.72 -11.78
C THR A 25 -10.97 8.10 -11.83
N MET A 26 -10.25 9.15 -11.46
CA MET A 26 -10.74 10.53 -11.53
C MET A 26 -10.41 11.23 -12.85
N SER A 27 -9.37 10.83 -13.58
CA SER A 27 -9.01 11.41 -14.89
C SER A 27 -10.06 11.14 -15.97
N ASP A 28 -10.74 9.99 -15.91
CA ASP A 28 -11.81 9.63 -16.86
C ASP A 28 -13.14 10.38 -16.62
N GLY A 29 -13.26 11.16 -15.52
CA GLY A 29 -14.51 11.81 -15.11
C GLY A 29 -14.52 13.34 -15.04
N TYR A 30 -13.37 14.01 -14.90
CA TYR A 30 -13.35 15.44 -14.49
C TYR A 30 -12.34 16.38 -15.20
N GLY A 31 -11.65 15.95 -16.27
CA GLY A 31 -10.72 16.83 -17.00
C GLY A 31 -9.28 16.78 -16.44
N ALA A 32 -8.34 16.41 -17.31
CA ALA A 32 -7.21 15.55 -16.96
C ALA A 32 -5.96 16.20 -16.33
N GLY A 33 -5.89 17.51 -16.11
CA GLY A 33 -4.61 18.16 -15.70
C GLY A 33 -4.51 18.57 -14.23
N SER A 34 -5.47 19.36 -13.74
CA SER A 34 -5.42 20.00 -12.42
C SER A 34 -5.96 19.14 -11.28
N GLY A 35 -6.86 18.20 -11.59
CA GLY A 35 -7.39 17.23 -10.63
C GLY A 35 -6.35 16.21 -10.18
N LEU A 36 -5.38 15.86 -11.04
CA LEU A 36 -4.41 14.79 -10.77
C LEU A 36 -3.46 15.15 -9.61
N LEU A 37 -2.89 16.36 -9.61
CA LEU A 37 -2.01 16.85 -8.53
C LEU A 37 -2.78 17.07 -7.23
N ALA A 38 -4.03 17.53 -7.30
CA ALA A 38 -4.90 17.66 -6.13
C ALA A 38 -5.26 16.30 -5.53
N VAL A 39 -5.53 15.29 -6.37
CA VAL A 39 -5.87 13.92 -5.96
C VAL A 39 -4.65 13.18 -5.44
N VAL A 40 -3.49 13.30 -6.07
CA VAL A 40 -2.22 12.78 -5.55
C VAL A 40 -1.88 13.48 -4.23
N GLY A 41 -2.10 14.80 -4.13
CA GLY A 41 -1.92 15.56 -2.90
C GLY A 41 -2.85 15.12 -1.77
N ILE A 42 -4.15 14.98 -2.04
CA ILE A 42 -5.17 14.55 -1.07
C ILE A 42 -4.95 13.09 -0.68
N THR A 43 -4.64 12.21 -1.65
CA THR A 43 -4.33 10.80 -1.39
C THR A 43 -3.01 10.68 -0.63
N ALA A 44 -1.98 11.47 -0.94
CA ALA A 44 -0.77 11.51 -0.14
C ALA A 44 -1.03 12.01 1.29
N LEU A 45 -1.92 13.00 1.49
CA LEU A 45 -2.32 13.52 2.80
C LEU A 45 -3.22 12.57 3.61
N THR A 46 -4.06 11.75 2.97
CA THR A 46 -5.00 10.82 3.62
C THR A 46 -4.45 9.40 3.71
N ALA A 47 -3.83 8.88 2.65
CA ALA A 47 -3.24 7.55 2.64
C ALA A 47 -1.88 7.51 3.35
N SER A 48 -1.08 8.58 3.40
CA SER A 48 0.18 8.53 4.18
C SER A 48 -0.09 8.26 5.66
N PRO A 49 -0.92 9.00 6.42
CA PRO A 49 -1.15 8.70 7.83
C PRO A 49 -1.73 7.30 8.06
N VAL A 50 -2.63 6.85 7.17
CA VAL A 50 -3.30 5.55 7.28
C VAL A 50 -2.35 4.39 6.99
N VAL A 51 -1.48 4.51 5.99
CA VAL A 51 -0.54 3.45 5.64
C VAL A 51 0.72 3.52 6.54
N PHE A 52 1.19 4.71 6.91
CA PHE A 52 2.36 4.86 7.81
C PHE A 52 2.07 4.49 9.25
N LEU A 53 1.06 5.09 9.89
CA LEU A 53 0.83 4.90 11.32
C LEU A 53 0.00 3.65 11.57
N TYR A 54 -1.14 3.54 10.89
CA TYR A 54 -2.05 2.42 11.10
C TYR A 54 -1.56 1.16 10.38
N GLY A 55 -1.14 1.25 9.11
CA GLY A 55 -0.58 0.14 8.35
C GLY A 55 0.66 -0.47 9.02
N SER A 56 1.58 0.33 9.55
CA SER A 56 2.76 -0.20 10.26
C SER A 56 2.39 -0.86 11.59
N VAL A 57 1.54 -0.23 12.41
CA VAL A 57 1.15 -0.78 13.73
C VAL A 57 0.33 -2.06 13.58
N ILE A 58 -0.70 -2.05 12.74
CA ILE A 58 -1.56 -3.21 12.48
C ILE A 58 -0.75 -4.34 11.83
N SER A 59 0.17 -4.01 10.92
CA SER A 59 1.02 -5.02 10.30
C SER A 59 2.02 -5.64 11.27
N VAL A 60 2.62 -4.85 12.16
CA VAL A 60 3.47 -5.39 13.23
C VAL A 60 2.63 -6.28 14.15
N PHE A 61 1.42 -5.85 14.53
CA PHE A 61 0.51 -6.66 15.33
C PHE A 61 0.18 -8.00 14.65
N PHE A 62 -0.25 -7.99 13.39
CA PHE A 62 -0.55 -9.22 12.66
C PHE A 62 0.68 -10.10 12.46
N GLU A 63 1.83 -9.51 12.16
CA GLU A 63 3.08 -10.27 12.02
C GLU A 63 3.44 -10.97 13.35
N LEU A 64 3.25 -10.31 14.49
CA LEU A 64 3.49 -10.91 15.80
C LEU A 64 2.42 -11.94 16.19
N ALA A 65 1.15 -11.68 15.89
CA ALA A 65 0.04 -12.57 16.19
C ALA A 65 0.09 -13.85 15.34
N THR A 66 0.36 -13.72 14.04
CA THR A 66 0.39 -14.84 13.10
C THR A 66 1.66 -15.67 13.19
N LYS A 67 2.76 -15.14 13.76
CA LYS A 67 3.96 -15.92 14.11
C LYS A 67 3.68 -17.07 15.08
N ARG A 68 2.60 -17.00 15.86
CA ARG A 68 2.19 -18.06 16.78
C ARG A 68 1.41 -19.20 16.10
N ILE A 69 1.05 -19.04 14.82
CA ILE A 69 0.30 -20.04 14.06
C ILE A 69 1.30 -21.05 13.48
N PRO A 70 1.20 -22.35 13.82
CA PRO A 70 2.16 -23.37 13.38
C PRO A 70 2.23 -23.54 11.86
N ASN A 71 1.08 -23.36 11.19
CA ASN A 71 0.97 -23.45 9.74
C ASN A 71 1.20 -22.07 9.10
N ARG A 72 2.41 -21.86 8.57
CA ARG A 72 2.82 -20.58 7.96
C ARG A 72 1.90 -20.13 6.82
N PRO A 73 1.53 -20.97 5.83
CA PRO A 73 0.52 -20.62 4.83
C PRO A 73 -0.78 -20.08 5.43
N VAL A 74 -1.32 -20.75 6.46
CA VAL A 74 -2.54 -20.31 7.15
C VAL A 74 -2.33 -18.97 7.85
N GLY A 75 -1.19 -18.78 8.51
CA GLY A 75 -0.84 -17.50 9.13
C GLY A 75 -0.76 -16.35 8.12
N LEU A 76 -0.23 -16.60 6.91
CA LEU A 76 -0.17 -15.61 5.84
C LEU A 76 -1.57 -15.26 5.31
N VAL A 77 -2.44 -16.25 5.12
CA VAL A 77 -3.84 -16.01 4.71
C VAL A 77 -4.58 -15.18 5.76
N ILE A 78 -4.45 -15.54 7.04
CA ILE A 78 -5.08 -14.79 8.14
C ILE A 78 -4.53 -13.36 8.21
N SER A 79 -3.21 -13.18 8.06
CA SER A 79 -2.60 -11.85 8.03
C SER A 79 -3.12 -11.02 6.85
N GLY A 80 -3.21 -11.60 5.65
CA GLY A 80 -3.72 -10.92 4.45
C GLY A 80 -5.19 -10.51 4.58
N LEU A 81 -6.05 -11.42 5.04
CA LEU A 81 -7.46 -11.13 5.34
C LEU A 81 -7.60 -10.06 6.43
N GLY A 82 -6.75 -10.12 7.45
CA GLY A 82 -6.68 -9.13 8.50
C GLY A 82 -6.35 -7.72 7.97
N HIS A 83 -5.34 -7.60 7.11
CA HIS A 83 -4.99 -6.32 6.49
C HIS A 83 -6.13 -5.79 5.61
N ALA A 84 -6.69 -6.62 4.74
CA ALA A 84 -7.80 -6.22 3.87
C ALA A 84 -9.04 -5.79 4.67
N GLY A 85 -9.42 -6.58 5.68
CA GLY A 85 -10.55 -6.30 6.57
C GLY A 85 -10.37 -5.01 7.35
N PHE A 86 -9.20 -4.80 7.95
CA PHE A 86 -8.93 -3.54 8.67
C PHE A 86 -8.81 -2.33 7.74
N GLY A 87 -8.36 -2.49 6.50
CA GLY A 87 -8.40 -1.44 5.48
C GLY A 87 -9.84 -1.01 5.18
N ALA A 88 -10.75 -1.98 4.95
CA ALA A 88 -12.16 -1.70 4.71
C ALA A 88 -12.86 -1.08 5.94
N LEU A 89 -12.60 -1.60 7.14
CA LEU A 89 -13.16 -1.09 8.39
C LEU A 89 -12.71 0.35 8.64
N PHE A 90 -11.44 0.65 8.39
CA PHE A 90 -10.93 2.01 8.55
C PHE A 90 -11.64 2.99 7.61
N ALA A 91 -11.75 2.66 6.32
CA ALA A 91 -12.47 3.49 5.34
C ALA A 91 -13.95 3.71 5.73
N SER A 92 -14.58 2.70 6.31
CA SER A 92 -15.95 2.82 6.84
C SER A 92 -16.00 3.74 8.06
N ALA A 93 -15.03 3.65 8.97
CA ALA A 93 -14.95 4.47 10.17
C ALA A 93 -14.74 5.97 9.86
N VAL A 94 -14.09 6.28 8.74
CA VAL A 94 -13.92 7.66 8.26
C VAL A 94 -15.05 8.13 7.33
N ASN A 95 -16.18 7.41 7.29
CA ASN A 95 -17.39 7.74 6.50
C ASN A 95 -17.13 8.02 5.02
N LEU A 96 -16.17 7.31 4.41
CA LEU A 96 -15.96 7.39 2.98
C LEU A 96 -17.03 6.55 2.25
N THR A 97 -17.35 6.90 1.00
CA THR A 97 -18.34 6.15 0.21
C THR A 97 -17.89 4.68 0.01
N PRO A 98 -18.81 3.73 -0.29
CA PRO A 98 -18.47 2.30 -0.40
C PRO A 98 -17.34 1.98 -1.39
N PHE A 99 -17.16 2.81 -2.43
CA PHE A 99 -16.05 2.71 -3.37
C PHE A 99 -14.68 2.82 -2.66
N PHE A 100 -14.54 3.71 -1.69
CA PHE A 100 -13.29 3.87 -0.93
C PHE A 100 -13.00 2.70 -0.01
N ASN A 101 -14.01 1.95 0.46
CA ASN A 101 -13.78 0.75 1.28
C ASN A 101 -12.98 -0.30 0.51
N LEU A 102 -13.32 -0.54 -0.75
CA LEU A 102 -12.60 -1.48 -1.62
C LEU A 102 -11.18 -0.98 -1.90
N ALA A 103 -11.02 0.31 -2.17
CA ALA A 103 -9.72 0.89 -2.49
C ALA A 103 -8.76 0.86 -1.28
N PHE A 104 -9.26 1.12 -0.06
CA PHE A 104 -8.47 1.00 1.16
C PHE A 104 -8.13 -0.45 1.50
N ALA A 105 -9.06 -1.39 1.31
CA ALA A 105 -8.79 -2.82 1.46
C ALA A 105 -7.70 -3.30 0.49
N ALA A 106 -7.79 -2.90 -0.78
CA ALA A 106 -6.79 -3.20 -1.80
C ALA A 106 -5.42 -2.59 -1.45
N THR A 107 -5.40 -1.36 -0.93
CA THR A 107 -4.17 -0.69 -0.50
C THR A 107 -3.51 -1.41 0.68
N ALA A 108 -4.29 -1.80 1.69
CA ALA A 108 -3.80 -2.55 2.83
C ALA A 108 -3.27 -3.94 2.43
N LEU A 109 -3.89 -4.57 1.43
CA LEU A 109 -3.41 -5.83 0.87
C LEU A 109 -2.11 -5.65 0.06
N ALA A 110 -2.03 -4.60 -0.77
CA ALA A 110 -0.82 -4.26 -1.50
C ALA A 110 0.36 -4.02 -0.55
N TYR A 111 0.11 -3.29 0.54
CA TYR A 111 1.07 -3.10 1.62
C TYR A 111 1.58 -4.43 2.19
N PHE A 112 0.67 -5.34 2.54
CA PHE A 112 1.01 -6.66 3.07
C PHE A 112 1.84 -7.47 2.06
N LEU A 113 1.47 -7.46 0.79
CA LEU A 113 2.16 -8.20 -0.27
C LEU A 113 3.56 -7.65 -0.51
N ILE A 114 3.75 -6.32 -0.50
CA ILE A 114 5.06 -5.69 -0.64
C ILE A 114 5.95 -6.02 0.58
N ASP A 115 5.38 -6.04 1.79
CA ASP A 115 6.11 -6.46 2.99
C ASP A 115 6.51 -7.94 2.94
N LEU A 116 5.60 -8.80 2.50
CA LEU A 116 5.84 -10.24 2.33
C LEU A 116 6.91 -10.50 1.26
N LEU A 117 6.83 -9.83 0.11
CA LEU A 117 7.83 -9.93 -0.96
C LEU A 117 9.21 -9.53 -0.43
N GLN A 118 9.27 -8.45 0.35
CA GLN A 118 10.51 -8.04 0.98
C GLN A 118 11.02 -9.11 1.95
N GLN A 119 10.16 -9.65 2.83
CA GLN A 119 10.55 -10.73 3.74
C GLN A 119 11.11 -11.97 3.03
N LEU A 120 10.52 -12.36 1.90
CA LEU A 120 10.91 -13.55 1.15
C LEU A 120 12.22 -13.35 0.37
N THR A 121 12.57 -12.11 0.06
CA THR A 121 13.76 -11.77 -0.76
C THR A 121 14.91 -11.23 0.08
N GLU A 122 14.68 -10.96 1.36
CA GLU A 122 15.65 -10.40 2.30
C GLU A 122 16.90 -11.29 2.42
N GLY A 123 18.08 -10.70 2.18
CA GLY A 123 19.36 -11.42 2.22
C GLY A 123 19.66 -12.29 0.99
N GLY A 124 18.74 -12.37 0.02
CA GLY A 124 18.93 -13.09 -1.24
C GLY A 124 19.65 -12.28 -2.33
N PRO A 125 20.07 -12.92 -3.44
CA PRO A 125 20.83 -12.27 -4.52
C PRO A 125 20.03 -11.20 -5.28
N HIS A 126 18.70 -11.22 -5.18
CA HIS A 126 17.81 -10.26 -5.83
C HIS A 126 17.30 -9.16 -4.90
N TRP A 127 17.67 -9.19 -3.62
CA TRP A 127 17.18 -8.24 -2.61
C TRP A 127 17.28 -6.78 -3.04
N GLY A 128 18.48 -6.35 -3.45
CA GLY A 128 18.72 -4.97 -3.87
C GLY A 128 17.91 -4.58 -5.11
N LYS A 129 17.65 -5.52 -6.03
CA LYS A 129 16.85 -5.28 -7.24
C LYS A 129 15.38 -5.06 -6.90
N VAL A 130 14.85 -5.85 -5.97
CA VAL A 130 13.46 -5.72 -5.50
C VAL A 130 13.26 -4.38 -4.81
N ILE A 131 14.17 -3.99 -3.91
CA ILE A 131 14.09 -2.68 -3.23
C ILE A 131 14.23 -1.53 -4.23
N ALA A 132 15.19 -1.60 -5.15
CA ALA A 132 15.34 -0.58 -6.19
C ALA A 132 14.08 -0.45 -7.05
N ALA A 133 13.47 -1.57 -7.46
CA ALA A 133 12.21 -1.55 -8.20
C ALA A 133 11.06 -0.95 -7.38
N LEU A 134 10.93 -1.33 -6.11
CA LEU A 134 9.90 -0.82 -5.19
C LEU A 134 10.03 0.69 -4.92
N LEU A 135 11.26 1.23 -4.93
CA LEU A 135 11.50 2.65 -4.76
C LEU A 135 11.33 3.45 -6.06
N ALA A 136 11.71 2.85 -7.20
CA ALA A 136 11.72 3.52 -8.50
C ALA A 136 10.34 3.53 -9.18
N TRP A 137 9.50 2.51 -8.96
CA TRP A 137 8.26 2.38 -9.73
C TRP A 137 7.28 3.55 -9.57
N PRO A 138 7.13 4.24 -8.40
CA PRO A 138 6.24 5.39 -8.32
C PRO A 138 6.75 6.56 -9.16
N ILE A 139 8.07 6.71 -9.25
CA ILE A 139 8.72 7.73 -10.08
C ILE A 139 8.52 7.39 -11.55
N ALA A 140 8.71 6.12 -11.92
CA ALA A 140 8.47 5.66 -13.29
C ALA A 140 7.00 5.82 -13.70
N ALA A 141 6.06 5.47 -12.81
CA ALA A 141 4.62 5.66 -13.04
C ALA A 141 4.26 7.15 -13.18
N ALA A 142 4.82 8.03 -12.33
CA ALA A 142 4.63 9.48 -12.46
C ALA A 142 5.17 9.99 -13.81
N ALA A 143 6.36 9.55 -14.22
CA ALA A 143 6.95 9.94 -15.49
C ALA A 143 6.09 9.48 -16.68
N VAL A 144 5.56 8.25 -16.67
CA VAL A 144 4.63 7.77 -17.70
C VAL A 144 3.39 8.66 -17.76
N VAL A 145 2.79 8.98 -16.62
CA VAL A 145 1.60 9.84 -16.58
C VAL A 145 1.92 11.24 -17.12
N ILE A 146 3.02 11.86 -16.70
CA ILE A 146 3.46 13.19 -17.18
C ILE A 146 3.76 13.18 -18.68
N LEU A 147 4.30 12.10 -19.24
CA LEU A 147 4.62 12.01 -20.66
C LEU A 147 3.41 11.67 -21.54
N THR A 148 2.32 11.20 -20.94
CA THR A 148 1.11 10.78 -21.68
C THR A 148 0.06 11.89 -21.77
N TYR A 149 0.13 12.89 -20.88
CA TYR A 149 -0.81 14.02 -20.79
C TYR A 149 -0.09 15.37 -20.94
#